data_AF-A0A7C3GRR2-F1
#
_entry.id   AF-A0A7C3GRR2-F1
#
_cell.length_a   1.000
_cell.length_b   1.000
_cell.length_c   1.000
_cell.angle_alpha   90.00
_cell.angle_beta   90.00
_cell.angle_gamma   90.00
#
_symmetry.space_group_name_H-M   'P 1'
#
loop_
_entity.id
_entity.type
_entity.pdbx_description
1 polymer ?
#
loop_
_entity_poly.entity_id
_entity_poly.type
_entity_poly.pdbx_seq_one_letter_code
_entity_poly.pdbx_strand_id
1 'polypeptide(L)'
;MGGRLMLLKTYYELKEFDALESLLDSYRIYLIRNKLISKKVRQQLMNGIRFTRKLASLAPYDKAGLQKVKNQIDSCKALAAKKWLLEKVAELE
;
A
#
# COMPACT_ATOMS: atom_id res chain seq x y z
N MET A 1 -7.09 14.56 2.49
CA MET A 1 -6.23 13.43 2.01
C MET A 1 -6.98 12.09 1.90
N GLY A 2 -8.33 12.05 1.87
CA GLY A 2 -9.10 10.80 1.83
C GLY A 2 -9.33 10.19 0.44
N GLY A 3 -9.41 11.01 -0.62
CA GLY A 3 -9.82 10.53 -1.96
C GLY A 3 -8.88 9.52 -2.61
N ARG A 4 -7.56 9.68 -2.44
CA ARG A 4 -6.57 8.74 -3.01
C ARG A 4 -6.58 7.37 -2.33
N LEU A 5 -6.92 7.33 -1.03
CA LEU A 5 -7.04 6.07 -0.29
C LEU A 5 -8.30 5.31 -0.73
N MET A 6 -9.39 6.03 -1.03
CA MET A 6 -10.62 5.44 -1.55
C MET A 6 -10.41 4.85 -2.95
N LEU A 7 -9.80 5.58 -3.88
CA LEU A 7 -9.49 5.08 -5.22
C LEU A 7 -8.58 3.84 -5.18
N LEU A 8 -7.57 3.85 -4.32
CA LEU A 8 -6.68 2.71 -4.12
C LEU A 8 -7.45 1.46 -3.67
N LYS A 9 -8.39 1.61 -2.72
CA LYS A 9 -9.27 0.52 -2.31
C LYS A 9 -10.13 0.03 -3.47
N THR A 10 -10.76 0.94 -4.20
CA THR A 10 -11.63 0.59 -5.34
C THR A 10 -10.87 -0.18 -6.42
N TYR A 11 -9.69 0.28 -6.84
CA TYR A 11 -8.92 -0.44 -7.86
C TYR A 11 -8.43 -1.81 -7.39
N TYR A 12 -8.11 -1.95 -6.11
CA TYR A 12 -7.74 -3.24 -5.53
C TYR A 12 -8.92 -4.22 -5.51
N GLU A 13 -10.11 -3.77 -5.08
CA GLU A 13 -11.34 -4.59 -5.07
C GLU A 13 -11.77 -5.00 -6.49
N LEU A 14 -11.64 -4.09 -7.45
CA LEU A 14 -11.98 -4.34 -8.86
C LEU A 14 -10.91 -5.17 -9.60
N LYS A 15 -9.79 -5.52 -8.95
CA LYS A 15 -8.64 -6.21 -9.56
C LYS A 15 -8.07 -5.48 -10.79
N GLU A 16 -8.27 -4.17 -10.85
CA GLU A 16 -7.75 -3.29 -11.88
C GLU A 16 -6.29 -2.92 -11.52
N PHE A 17 -5.40 -3.92 -11.62
CA PHE A 17 -4.03 -3.79 -11.13
C PHE A 17 -3.20 -2.77 -11.92
N ASP A 18 -3.45 -2.60 -13.22
CA ASP A 18 -2.78 -1.59 -14.05
C ASP A 18 -3.17 -0.17 -13.62
N ALA A 19 -4.46 0.06 -13.36
CA ALA A 19 -4.96 1.34 -12.85
C ALA A 19 -4.46 1.61 -11.42
N LEU A 20 -4.42 0.58 -10.58
CA LEU A 20 -3.84 0.65 -9.25
C LEU A 20 -2.35 1.03 -9.33
N GLU A 21 -1.57 0.43 -10.21
CA GLU A 21 -0.15 0.72 -10.36
C GLU A 21 0.08 2.16 -10.80
N SER A 22 -0.66 2.62 -11.82
CA SER A 22 -0.61 4.01 -12.30
C SER A 22 -0.97 5.02 -11.19
N LEU A 23 -1.97 4.71 -10.36
CA LEU A 23 -2.32 5.52 -9.19
C LEU A 23 -1.17 5.55 -8.17
N LEU A 24 -0.56 4.39 -7.89
CA LEU A 24 0.54 4.27 -6.93
C LEU A 24 1.77 5.06 -7.39
N ASP A 25 2.11 5.03 -8.69
CA ASP A 25 3.24 5.78 -9.23
C ASP A 25 2.99 7.28 -9.29
N SER A 26 1.82 7.71 -9.76
CA SER A 26 1.47 9.12 -9.73
C SER A 26 1.45 9.68 -8.31
N TYR A 27 0.95 8.89 -7.34
CA TYR A 27 0.96 9.28 -5.93
C TYR A 27 2.38 9.34 -5.35
N ARG A 28 3.24 8.38 -5.70
CA ARG A 28 4.67 8.40 -5.34
C ARG A 28 5.36 9.66 -5.84
N ILE A 29 5.20 10.00 -7.11
CA ILE A 29 5.79 11.21 -7.71
C ILE A 29 5.30 12.46 -6.97
N TYR A 30 4.01 12.55 -6.70
CA TYR A 30 3.43 13.64 -5.92
C TYR A 30 4.09 13.78 -4.53
N LEU A 31 4.27 12.67 -3.81
CA LEU A 31 4.88 12.68 -2.47
C LEU A 31 6.34 13.11 -2.50
N ILE A 32 7.09 12.73 -3.53
CA ILE A 32 8.49 13.13 -3.72
C ILE A 32 8.59 14.63 -4.00
N ARG A 33 7.74 15.14 -4.90
CA ARG A 33 7.76 16.56 -5.32
C ARG A 33 7.18 17.50 -4.26
N ASN A 34 6.25 17.04 -3.44
CA ASN A 34 5.62 17.88 -2.42
C ASN A 34 6.53 18.03 -1.18
N LYS A 35 7.24 19.16 -1.10
CA LYS A 35 8.13 19.53 0.01
C LYS A 35 7.41 19.99 1.28
N LEU A 36 6.10 20.24 1.22
CA LEU A 36 5.29 20.64 2.38
C LEU A 36 4.99 19.46 3.31
N ILE A 37 5.15 18.23 2.82
CA ILE A 37 4.93 17.02 3.61
C ILE A 37 6.18 16.74 4.45
N SER A 38 5.99 16.59 5.76
CA SER A 38 7.09 16.23 6.67
C SER A 38 7.72 14.90 6.26
N LYS A 39 9.04 14.75 6.48
CA LYS A 39 9.77 13.52 6.14
C LYS A 39 9.11 12.26 6.71
N LYS A 40 8.58 12.35 7.94
CA LYS A 40 7.88 11.26 8.63
C LYS A 40 6.58 10.86 7.91
N VAL A 41 5.73 11.82 7.55
CA VAL A 41 4.46 11.55 6.85
C VAL A 41 4.73 11.04 5.44
N ARG A 42 5.71 11.61 4.74
CA ARG A 42 6.14 11.12 3.42
C ARG A 42 6.57 9.65 3.50
N GLN A 43 7.39 9.30 4.49
CA GLN A 43 7.85 7.92 4.69
C GLN A 43 6.68 6.97 4.99
N GLN A 44 5.72 7.37 5.85
CA GLN A 44 4.52 6.58 6.13
C GLN A 44 3.70 6.28 4.87
N LEU A 45 3.50 7.29 4.01
CA LEU A 45 2.75 7.15 2.77
C LEU A 45 3.51 6.32 1.73
N MET A 46 4.83 6.52 1.61
CA MET A 46 5.67 5.70 0.74
C MET A 46 5.70 4.23 1.16
N ASN A 47 5.73 3.95 2.46
CA ASN A 47 5.61 2.58 2.97
C ASN A 47 4.25 1.98 2.60
N GLY A 48 3.16 2.76 2.74
CA GLY A 48 1.82 2.34 2.31
C GLY A 48 1.79 1.92 0.83
N ILE A 49 2.28 2.80 -0.06
CA ILE A 49 2.38 2.52 -1.51
C ILE A 49 3.15 1.22 -1.77
N ARG A 50 4.31 1.06 -1.11
CA ARG A 50 5.16 -0.12 -1.28
C ARG A 50 4.46 -1.41 -0.86
N PHE A 51 3.78 -1.42 0.28
CA PHE A 51 3.09 -2.60 0.78
C PHE A 51 1.85 -2.93 -0.05
N THR A 52 1.08 -1.92 -0.47
CA THR A 52 -0.05 -2.13 -1.39
C THR A 52 0.43 -2.78 -2.70
N ARG A 53 1.53 -2.29 -3.29
CA ARG A 53 2.10 -2.90 -4.50
C ARG A 53 2.48 -4.36 -4.28
N LYS A 54 3.14 -4.66 -3.15
CA LYS A 54 3.52 -6.04 -2.81
C LYS A 54 2.31 -6.96 -2.66
N LEU A 55 1.24 -6.50 -2.01
CA LEU A 55 0.01 -7.26 -1.85
C LEU A 55 -0.69 -7.48 -3.19
N ALA A 56 -0.77 -6.46 -4.04
CA ALA A 56 -1.36 -6.58 -5.37
C ALA A 56 -0.57 -7.52 -6.29
N SER A 57 0.75 -7.59 -6.14
CA SER A 57 1.61 -8.48 -6.94
C SER A 57 1.75 -9.90 -6.38
N LEU A 58 1.24 -10.17 -5.18
CA LEU A 58 1.35 -11.49 -4.56
C LEU A 58 0.46 -12.48 -5.30
N ALA A 59 1.02 -13.64 -5.64
CA ALA A 59 0.22 -14.72 -6.21
C ALA A 59 -0.77 -15.25 -5.17
N PRO A 60 -1.99 -15.67 -5.56
CA PRO A 60 -3.04 -16.13 -4.63
C PRO A 60 -2.61 -17.30 -3.72
N TYR A 61 -1.57 -18.04 -4.12
CA TYR A 61 -1.06 -19.21 -3.41
C TYR A 61 0.28 -18.95 -2.69
N ASP A 62 0.84 -17.75 -2.78
CA ASP A 62 2.13 -17.42 -2.16
C ASP A 62 1.99 -17.04 -0.67
N LYS A 63 1.67 -18.07 0.13
CA LYS A 63 1.53 -17.94 1.60
C LYS A 63 2.83 -17.49 2.27
N ALA A 64 3.99 -17.88 1.72
CA ALA A 64 5.29 -17.49 2.25
C ALA A 64 5.56 -16.00 2.02
N GLY A 65 5.23 -15.49 0.83
CA GLY A 65 5.29 -14.07 0.51
C GLY A 65 4.32 -13.25 1.35
N LEU A 66 3.10 -13.76 1.56
CA LEU A 66 2.08 -13.12 2.40
C LEU A 66 2.54 -12.97 3.85
N GLN A 67 3.07 -14.03 4.47
CA GLN A 67 3.63 -13.95 5.84
C GLN A 67 4.80 -12.98 5.95
N LYS A 68 5.69 -12.93 4.95
CA LYS A 68 6.78 -11.94 4.90
C LYS A 68 6.23 -10.52 4.87
N VAL A 69 5.20 -10.26 4.07
CA VAL A 69 4.56 -8.94 3.99
C VAL A 69 3.87 -8.59 5.31
N LYS A 70 3.16 -9.54 5.94
CA LYS A 70 2.55 -9.39 7.27
C LYS A 70 3.58 -8.97 8.31
N ASN A 71 4.69 -9.69 8.42
CA ASN A 71 5.76 -9.39 9.37
C ASN A 71 6.42 -8.02 9.11
N GLN A 72 6.57 -7.62 7.84
CA GLN A 72 7.08 -6.30 7.48
C GLN A 72 6.10 -5.18 7.82
N ILE A 73 4.80 -5.40 7.62
CA ILE A 73 3.74 -4.47 8.02
C ILE A 73 3.73 -4.32 9.54
N ASP A 74 3.91 -5.41 10.27
CA ASP A 74 3.86 -5.38 11.73
C ASP A 74 5.03 -4.65 12.37
N SER A 75 6.24 -4.95 11.87
CA SER A 75 7.47 -4.27 12.29
C SER A 75 7.55 -2.80 11.86
N CYS A 76 6.74 -2.37 10.89
CA CYS A 76 6.74 -1.00 10.41
C CYS A 76 5.94 -0.07 11.35
N LYS A 77 6.62 0.60 12.29
CA LYS A 77 6.00 1.61 13.18
C LYS A 77 5.44 2.82 12.45
N ALA A 78 6.00 3.17 11.29
CA ALA A 78 5.60 4.32 10.49
C ALA A 78 4.94 3.87 9.18
N LEU A 79 3.69 3.43 9.28
CA LEU A 79 2.92 2.93 8.14
C LEU A 79 1.54 3.57 8.07
N ALA A 80 1.28 4.28 6.96
CA ALA A 80 -0.07 4.77 6.68
C ALA A 80 -0.99 3.58 6.37
N ALA A 81 -2.23 3.63 6.89
CA ALA A 81 -3.24 2.60 6.68
C ALA A 81 -2.81 1.17 7.10
N LYS A 82 -1.94 1.04 8.12
CA LYS A 82 -1.49 -0.26 8.67
C LYS A 82 -2.66 -1.22 8.92
N LYS A 83 -3.74 -0.75 9.55
CA LYS A 83 -4.94 -1.56 9.85
C LYS A 83 -5.55 -2.15 8.58
N TRP A 84 -5.75 -1.35 7.54
CA TRP A 84 -6.31 -1.80 6.28
C TRP A 84 -5.40 -2.79 5.53
N LEU A 85 -4.08 -2.58 5.58
CA LEU A 85 -3.13 -3.53 4.99
C LEU A 85 -3.14 -4.88 5.72
N LEU A 86 -3.29 -4.89 7.05
CA LEU A 86 -3.46 -6.12 7.82
C LEU A 86 -4.80 -6.83 7.53
N GLU A 87 -5.89 -6.07 7.35
CA GLU A 87 -7.17 -6.61 6.91
C GLU A 87 -7.04 -7.30 5.54
N LYS A 88 -6.35 -6.67 4.58
CA LYS A 88 -6.10 -7.30 3.26
C LYS A 88 -5.17 -8.50 3.30
N VAL A 89 -4.23 -8.54 4.23
CA VAL A 89 -3.43 -9.75 4.47
C VAL A 89 -4.33 -10.88 4.97
N ALA A 90 -5.23 -10.60 5.92
CA ALA A 90 -6.14 -11.59 6.48
C ALA A 90 -7.16 -12.12 5.45
N GLU A 91 -7.60 -11.29 4.50
CA GLU A 91 -8.45 -11.74 3.38
C GLU A 91 -7.75 -12.69 2.40
N LEU A 92 -6.41 -12.68 2.36
CA LEU A 92 -5.59 -13.50 1.48
C LEU A 92 -5.00 -14.75 2.17
N GLU A 93 -5.14 -14.88 3.50
CA GLU A 93 -4.68 -16.04 4.29
C GLU A 93 -5.62 -17.24 4.11
#